data_AF-A0A5P8M9Y0-F1
#
_entry.id   AF-A0A5P8M9Y0-F1
#
_cell.length_a   1.000
_cell.length_b   1.000
_cell.length_c   1.000
_cell.angle_alpha   90.00
_cell.angle_beta   90.00
_cell.angle_gamma   90.00
#
_symmetry.space_group_name_H-M   'P 1'
#
loop_
_entity.id
_entity.type
_entity.pdbx_description
1 polymer ?
#
loop_
_entity_poly.entity_id
_entity_poly.type
_entity_poly.pdbx_seq_one_letter_code
_entity_poly.pdbx_strand_id
1 'polypeptide(L)'
;MIAVSKHGCTIIRTNVGTVKTKDGRIFNAGPPKGWPDLTGFRHSDGKLILIEVKTKNGRLRPDQERFKAFIESKPVLYGVARSVEDALKIIEGD
;
A
#
# COMPACT_ATOMS: atom_id res chain seq x y z
N MET A 1 -4.92 2.23 9.40
CA MET A 1 -4.27 3.57 9.42
C MET A 1 -4.05 4.10 10.83
N ILE A 2 -5.09 4.28 11.66
CA ILE A 2 -4.93 4.81 13.04
C ILE A 2 -3.94 3.97 13.87
N ALA A 3 -4.10 2.64 13.90
CA ALA A 3 -3.22 1.76 14.67
C ALA A 3 -1.75 1.86 14.21
N VAL A 4 -1.50 1.76 12.90
CA VAL A 4 -0.17 1.96 12.29
C VAL A 4 0.40 3.34 12.66
N SER A 5 -0.43 4.40 12.63
CA SER A 5 0.04 5.76 12.95
C SER A 5 0.45 5.90 14.42
N LYS A 6 -0.30 5.27 15.34
CA LYS A 6 0.04 5.21 16.76
C LYS A 6 1.31 4.39 17.04
N HIS A 7 1.74 3.58 16.08
CA HIS A 7 2.93 2.73 16.18
C HIS A 7 4.17 3.38 15.54
N GLY A 8 4.31 4.72 15.68
CA GLY A 8 5.49 5.45 15.20
C GLY A 8 5.67 5.38 13.68
N CYS A 9 4.57 5.47 12.93
CA CYS A 9 4.61 5.51 11.46
C CYS A 9 3.75 6.66 10.93
N THR A 10 4.06 7.16 9.73
CA THR A 10 3.15 8.00 8.95
C THR A 10 2.62 7.16 7.81
N ILE A 11 1.30 6.98 7.74
CA ILE A 11 0.65 6.17 6.70
C ILE A 11 -0.51 6.95 6.08
N ILE A 12 -0.65 6.84 4.77
CA ILE A 12 -1.73 7.46 4.00
C ILE A 12 -2.43 6.41 3.14
N ARG A 13 -3.67 6.70 2.75
CA ARG A 13 -4.35 5.95 1.71
C ARG A 13 -3.84 6.39 0.35
N THR A 14 -3.43 5.43 -0.47
CA THR A 14 -3.09 5.66 -1.87
C THR A 14 -4.37 5.74 -2.69
N ASN A 15 -4.73 6.94 -3.10
CA ASN A 15 -5.90 7.14 -3.96
C ASN A 15 -5.49 7.02 -5.44
N VAL A 16 -6.34 6.34 -6.21
CA VAL A 16 -6.29 6.29 -7.67
C VAL A 16 -7.62 6.80 -8.23
N GLY A 17 -7.59 7.39 -9.41
CA GLY A 17 -8.80 7.88 -10.04
C GLY A 17 -8.56 8.33 -11.47
N THR A 18 -9.65 8.57 -12.18
CA THR A 18 -9.60 9.04 -13.55
C THR A 18 -10.35 10.35 -13.66
N VAL A 19 -9.73 11.35 -14.27
CA VAL A 19 -10.29 12.69 -14.43
C VAL A 19 -10.40 13.00 -15.92
N LYS A 20 -11.57 13.45 -16.36
CA LYS A 20 -11.73 14.04 -17.69
C LYS A 20 -11.25 15.49 -17.63
N THR A 21 -10.21 15.79 -18.39
CA THR A 21 -9.63 17.13 -18.48
C THR A 21 -10.51 18.07 -19.31
N LYS A 22 -10.28 19.38 -19.20
CA LYS A 22 -11.07 20.41 -19.91
C LYS A 22 -11.03 20.26 -21.44
N ASP A 23 -9.93 19.73 -21.98
CA ASP A 23 -9.75 19.48 -23.42
C ASP A 23 -10.28 18.11 -23.88
N GLY A 24 -10.90 17.34 -22.97
CA GLY A 24 -11.55 16.07 -23.29
C GLY A 24 -10.67 14.82 -23.10
N ARG A 25 -9.37 14.96 -22.81
CA ARG A 25 -8.49 13.80 -22.53
C ARG A 25 -8.82 13.15 -21.19
N ILE A 26 -8.53 11.85 -21.09
CA ILE A 26 -8.61 11.08 -19.86
C ILE A 26 -7.24 11.09 -19.15
N PHE A 27 -7.19 11.63 -17.94
CA PHE A 27 -6.02 11.58 -17.07
C PHE A 27 -6.21 10.52 -15.98
N ASN A 28 -5.29 9.57 -15.89
CA ASN A 28 -5.27 8.59 -14.81
C ASN A 28 -4.37 9.12 -13.68
N ALA A 29 -5.00 9.56 -12.60
CA ALA A 29 -4.34 10.05 -11.40
C ALA A 29 -3.95 8.89 -10.48
N GLY A 30 -2.77 8.97 -9.89
CA GLY A 30 -2.25 7.99 -8.93
C GLY A 30 -1.22 7.02 -9.55
N PRO A 31 -0.72 6.09 -8.74
CA PRO A 31 0.32 5.15 -9.16
C PRO A 31 -0.20 4.09 -10.16
N PRO A 32 0.72 3.33 -10.79
CA PRO A 32 0.38 2.23 -11.68
C PRO A 32 -0.55 1.19 -11.03
N LYS A 33 -1.27 0.44 -11.87
CA LYS A 33 -2.10 -0.68 -11.42
C LYS A 33 -1.25 -1.68 -10.63
N GLY A 34 -1.79 -2.16 -9.51
CA GLY A 34 -1.11 -3.08 -8.60
C GLY A 34 -0.48 -2.41 -7.39
N TRP A 35 -0.38 -1.06 -7.37
CA TRP A 35 0.14 -0.35 -6.21
C TRP A 35 -0.74 -0.54 -4.96
N PRO A 36 -0.14 -0.71 -3.75
CA PRO A 36 -0.88 -1.01 -2.52
C PRO A 36 -1.79 0.12 -2.02
N ASP A 37 -2.88 -0.28 -1.37
CA ASP A 37 -3.90 0.63 -0.83
C ASP A 37 -3.36 1.64 0.19
N LEU A 38 -2.35 1.26 0.98
CA LEU A 38 -1.72 2.12 1.98
C LEU A 38 -0.23 2.29 1.68
N THR A 39 0.26 3.52 1.82
CA THR A 39 1.67 3.87 1.61
C THR A 39 2.14 4.82 2.69
N GLY A 40 3.38 4.69 3.13
CA GLY A 40 3.92 5.53 4.20
C GLY A 40 5.34 5.16 4.57
N PHE A 41 5.77 5.54 5.77
CA PHE A 41 7.09 5.23 6.28
C PHE A 41 7.11 5.05 7.80
N ARG A 42 8.05 4.22 8.27
CA ARG A 42 8.33 4.00 9.69
C ARG A 42 9.28 5.09 10.20
N HIS A 43 8.99 5.67 11.37
CA HIS A 43 9.76 6.82 11.87
C HIS A 43 11.16 6.44 12.37
N SER A 44 11.36 5.22 12.87
CA SER A 44 12.62 4.80 13.47
C SER A 44 13.76 4.68 12.45
N ASP A 45 13.47 4.29 11.21
CA ASP A 45 14.48 4.00 10.19
C ASP A 45 14.14 4.53 8.79
N GLY A 46 12.98 5.20 8.64
CA GLY A 46 12.54 5.73 7.36
C GLY A 46 12.12 4.66 6.35
N LYS A 47 11.99 3.38 6.74
CA LYS A 47 11.61 2.32 5.80
C LYS A 47 10.24 2.59 5.21
N LEU A 48 10.14 2.44 3.88
CA LEU A 48 8.89 2.54 3.15
C LEU A 48 7.93 1.43 3.59
N ILE A 49 6.69 1.79 3.89
CA ILE A 49 5.60 0.88 4.23
C ILE A 49 4.63 0.82 3.06
N LEU A 50 4.29 -0.39 2.64
CA LEU A 50 3.39 -0.70 1.55
C LEU A 50 2.43 -1.81 1.97
N ILE A 51 1.16 -1.48 2.23
CA ILE A 51 0.18 -2.45 2.71
C ILE A 51 -0.99 -2.52 1.74
N GLU A 52 -1.22 -3.71 1.20
CA GLU A 52 -2.40 -4.04 0.42
C GLU A 52 -3.48 -4.58 1.37
N VAL A 53 -4.67 -3.99 1.38
CA VAL A 53 -5.73 -4.35 2.32
C VAL A 53 -6.72 -5.28 1.64
N LYS A 54 -6.99 -6.43 2.24
CA LYS A 54 -8.00 -7.38 1.75
C LYS A 54 -9.00 -7.74 2.82
N THR A 55 -10.21 -8.09 2.41
CA THR A 55 -11.17 -8.77 3.29
C THR A 55 -10.63 -10.15 3.69
N LYS A 56 -11.24 -10.82 4.67
CA LYS A 56 -10.82 -12.17 5.11
C LYS A 56 -10.57 -13.15 3.95
N ASN A 57 -11.41 -13.13 2.92
CA ASN A 57 -11.34 -14.03 1.76
C ASN A 57 -10.88 -13.34 0.46
N GLY A 58 -10.55 -12.04 0.50
CA GLY A 58 -10.19 -11.26 -0.68
C GLY A 58 -8.87 -11.73 -1.31
N ARG A 59 -8.86 -11.96 -2.62
CA ARG A 59 -7.65 -12.38 -3.36
C ARG A 59 -6.95 -11.18 -3.97
N LEU A 60 -5.63 -11.29 -4.14
CA LEU A 60 -4.87 -10.34 -4.95
C LEU A 60 -5.31 -10.47 -6.41
N ARG A 61 -5.40 -9.33 -7.10
CA ARG A 61 -5.59 -9.31 -8.55
C ARG A 61 -4.26 -9.61 -9.24
N PRO A 62 -4.26 -10.02 -10.52
CA PRO A 62 -3.03 -10.34 -11.25
C PRO A 62 -1.98 -9.21 -11.25
N ASP A 63 -2.42 -7.94 -11.31
CA ASP A 63 -1.52 -6.78 -11.19
C ASP A 63 -0.85 -6.67 -9.81
N GLN A 64 -1.57 -7.01 -8.74
CA GLN A 64 -1.08 -6.97 -7.38
C GLN A 64 -0.13 -8.14 -7.07
N GLU A 65 -0.39 -9.32 -7.64
CA GLU A 65 0.55 -10.46 -7.56
C GLU A 65 1.87 -10.14 -8.27
N ARG A 66 1.83 -9.47 -9.43
CA ARG A 66 3.05 -9.00 -10.10
C ARG A 66 3.80 -7.96 -9.27
N PHE A 67 3.09 -7.01 -8.68
CA PHE A 67 3.70 -6.02 -7.79
C PHE A 67 4.34 -6.67 -6.57
N LYS A 68 3.63 -7.61 -5.93
CA LYS A 68 4.14 -8.43 -4.82
C LYS A 68 5.47 -9.09 -5.17
N ALA A 69 5.52 -9.85 -6.27
CA ALA A 69 6.74 -10.53 -6.71
C ALA A 69 7.91 -9.58 -6.96
N PHE A 70 7.63 -8.36 -7.45
CA PHE A 70 8.65 -7.32 -7.62
C PHE A 70 9.15 -6.74 -6.29
N ILE A 71 8.22 -6.36 -5.41
CA ILE A 71 8.51 -5.54 -4.24
C ILE A 71 9.10 -6.34 -3.08
N GLU A 72 8.79 -7.63 -2.97
CA GLU A 72 9.32 -8.52 -1.91
C GLU A 72 10.86 -8.66 -1.95
N SER A 73 11.48 -8.33 -3.09
CA SER A 73 12.96 -8.31 -3.22
C SER A 73 13.61 -7.00 -2.75
N LYS A 74 12.82 -6.00 -2.32
CA LYS A 74 13.29 -4.66 -1.99
C LYS A 74 13.34 -4.46 -0.47
N PRO A 75 14.21 -3.58 0.04
CA PRO A 75 14.32 -3.30 1.48
C PRO A 75 13.17 -2.40 1.95
N VAL A 76 11.94 -2.89 1.85
CA VAL A 76 10.71 -2.18 2.20
C VAL A 76 9.79 -3.09 3.01
N LEU A 77 8.94 -2.50 3.83
CA LEU A 77 7.96 -3.22 4.63
C LEU A 77 6.71 -3.41 3.78
N TYR A 78 6.58 -4.58 3.15
CA TYR A 78 5.45 -4.92 2.30
C TYR A 78 4.64 -6.09 2.87
N GLY A 79 3.31 -6.02 2.74
CA GLY A 79 2.47 -7.18 2.99
C GLY A 79 0.99 -6.97 2.66
N VAL A 80 0.24 -8.08 2.76
CA VAL A 80 -1.21 -8.09 2.61
C VAL A 80 -1.84 -8.17 3.99
N ALA A 81 -2.58 -7.13 4.39
CA ALA A 81 -3.25 -7.09 5.68
C ALA A 81 -4.74 -7.43 5.56
N ARG A 82 -5.24 -8.30 6.43
CA ARG A 82 -6.66 -8.65 6.56
C ARG A 82 -7.25 -8.24 7.90
N SER A 83 -6.40 -7.80 8.82
CA SER A 83 -6.76 -7.23 10.11
C SER A 83 -5.77 -6.14 10.54
N VAL A 84 -6.03 -5.54 11.71
CA VAL A 84 -5.09 -4.58 12.31
C VAL A 84 -3.80 -5.28 12.73
N GLU A 85 -3.91 -6.48 13.28
CA GLU A 85 -2.79 -7.30 13.74
C GLU A 85 -1.85 -7.66 12.58
N ASP A 86 -2.39 -7.99 11.41
CA ASP A 86 -1.56 -8.22 10.21
C ASP A 86 -0.78 -6.95 9.83
N ALA A 87 -1.46 -5.80 9.84
CA ALA A 87 -0.82 -4.53 9.52
C ALA A 87 0.29 -4.16 10.51
N LEU A 88 0.12 -4.45 11.80
CA LEU A 88 1.15 -4.25 12.81
C LEU A 88 2.36 -5.18 12.60
N LYS A 89 2.11 -6.47 12.34
CA LYS A 89 3.21 -7.42 12.02
C LYS A 89 4.03 -7.00 10.80
N ILE A 90 3.38 -6.45 9.77
CA ILE A 90 4.08 -5.96 8.57
C ILE A 90 5.02 -4.79 8.92
N ILE A 91 4.58 -3.84 9.73
CA ILE A 91 5.38 -2.65 10.07
C ILE A 91 6.41 -2.90 11.17
N GLU A 92 6.24 -3.96 11.96
CA GLU A 92 7.20 -4.43 12.96
C GLU A 92 8.32 -5.28 12.34
N GLY A 93 8.13 -5.77 11.10
CA GLY A 93 9.13 -6.56 10.38
C GLY A 93 10.45 -5.82 10.11
N ASP A 94 11.50 -6.61 9.86
CA ASP A 94 12.84 -6.15 9.47
C ASP A 94 13.03 -6.21 7.95
#